data_AF-A0A2N1U0E2-F1
#
_entry.id   AF-A0A2N1U0E2-F1
#
_cell.length_a   1.000
_cell.length_b   1.000
_cell.length_c   1.000
_cell.angle_alpha   90.00
_cell.angle_beta   90.00
_cell.angle_gamma   90.00
#
_symmetry.space_group_name_H-M   'P 1'
#
loop_
_entity.id
_entity.type
_entity.pdbx_description
1 polymer ?
#
loop_
_entity_poly.entity_id
_entity_poly.type
_entity_poly.pdbx_seq_one_letter_code
_entity_poly.pdbx_strand_id
1 'polypeptide(L)'
;MLLKKEVVENGLRRRRGDCLSCGACCKSSFPCPFLFEESGRLLCKIHENKPDVCKTYPFNEEDIFPHTKATCGYYFVEDKDAA
;
A
#
# COMPACT_ATOMS: atom_id res chain seq x y z
N MET A 1 -11.94 -5.77 13.79
CA MET A 1 -11.05 -6.91 13.49
C MET A 1 -9.63 -6.39 13.57
N LEU A 2 -8.94 -6.62 14.69
CA LEU A 2 -7.54 -6.22 14.85
C LEU A 2 -6.68 -7.27 14.16
N LEU A 3 -5.99 -6.90 13.10
CA LEU A 3 -5.00 -7.78 12.47
C LEU A 3 -3.95 -8.16 13.52
N LYS A 4 -3.60 -9.44 13.62
CA LYS A 4 -2.54 -9.89 14.52
C LYS A 4 -1.22 -9.26 14.06
N LYS A 5 -0.50 -8.63 14.99
CA LYS A 5 0.79 -7.95 14.72
C LYS A 5 1.76 -8.82 13.91
N GLU A 6 1.90 -10.08 14.31
CA GLU A 6 2.75 -11.08 13.63
C GLU A 6 2.40 -11.27 12.14
N VAL A 7 1.11 -11.28 11.78
CA VAL A 7 0.66 -11.44 10.40
C VAL A 7 1.09 -10.24 9.55
N VAL A 8 0.97 -9.04 10.11
CA VAL A 8 1.40 -7.81 9.47
C VAL A 8 2.91 -7.79 9.29
N GLU A 9 3.68 -8.12 10.34
CA GLU A 9 5.15 -8.14 10.29
C GLU A 9 5.67 -9.15 9.27
N ASN A 10 5.11 -10.36 9.23
CA ASN A 10 5.49 -11.38 8.25
C ASN A 10 5.19 -10.96 6.80
N GLY A 11 4.05 -10.32 6.57
CA GLY A 11 3.71 -9.79 5.25
C GLY A 11 4.64 -8.65 4.82
N LEU A 12 4.91 -7.70 5.72
CA LEU A 12 5.84 -6.60 5.47
C LEU A 12 7.27 -7.07 5.21
N ARG A 13 7.73 -8.13 5.89
CA ARG A 13 9.04 -8.76 5.66
C ARG A 13 9.22 -9.24 4.21
N ARG A 14 8.15 -9.71 3.59
CA ARG A 14 8.12 -10.20 2.20
C ARG A 14 7.82 -9.10 1.18
N ARG A 15 7.34 -7.93 1.62
CA ARG A 15 6.98 -6.83 0.74
C ARG A 15 8.21 -6.20 0.09
N ARG A 16 8.12 -5.93 -1.20
CA ARG A 16 9.14 -5.27 -2.01
C ARG A 16 8.50 -4.22 -2.92
N GLY A 17 9.34 -3.38 -3.51
CA GLY A 17 8.93 -2.26 -4.34
C GLY A 17 8.41 -1.07 -3.53
N ASP A 18 7.81 -0.11 -4.23
CA ASP A 18 7.47 1.20 -3.68
C ASP A 18 6.10 1.70 -4.19
N CYS A 19 5.53 2.67 -3.46
CA CYS A 19 4.36 3.39 -3.93
C CYS A 19 4.69 4.21 -5.19
N LEU A 20 3.99 3.95 -6.29
CA LEU A 20 4.19 4.67 -7.56
C LEU A 20 3.49 6.04 -7.65
N SER A 21 2.86 6.51 -6.56
CA SER A 21 2.06 7.75 -6.56
C SER A 21 0.98 7.79 -7.67
N CYS A 22 0.43 6.62 -8.03
CA CYS A 22 -0.64 6.49 -9.01
C CYS A 22 -2.04 6.80 -8.43
N GLY A 23 -2.16 6.82 -7.10
CA GLY A 23 -3.39 7.07 -6.35
C GLY A 23 -4.52 6.05 -6.57
N ALA A 24 -4.26 4.91 -7.20
CA ALA A 24 -5.27 3.90 -7.45
C ALA A 24 -5.85 3.35 -6.14
N CYS A 25 -5.01 2.83 -5.24
CA CYS A 25 -5.44 2.35 -3.92
C CYS A 25 -6.09 3.44 -3.05
N CYS A 26 -5.64 4.70 -3.18
CA CYS A 26 -6.23 5.84 -2.46
C CYS A 26 -7.65 6.19 -2.92
N LYS A 27 -8.10 5.66 -4.07
CA LYS A 27 -9.45 5.83 -4.61
C LYS A 27 -10.31 4.57 -4.47
N SER A 28 -9.69 3.41 -4.18
CA SER A 28 -10.35 2.09 -4.24
C SER A 28 -11.36 1.83 -3.13
N SER A 29 -11.05 2.14 -1.86
CA SER A 29 -12.00 1.94 -0.75
C SER A 29 -13.04 3.05 -0.67
N PHE A 30 -12.56 4.29 -0.75
CA PHE A 30 -13.35 5.50 -0.81
C PHE A 30 -12.47 6.61 -1.41
N PRO A 31 -13.04 7.67 -2.01
CA PRO A 31 -12.25 8.81 -2.48
C PRO A 31 -11.56 9.49 -1.29
N CYS A 32 -10.26 9.24 -1.13
CA CYS A 32 -9.49 9.80 -0.01
C CYS A 32 -9.51 11.34 -0.05
N PRO A 33 -9.95 12.03 1.03
CA PRO A 33 -10.06 13.49 1.06
C PRO A 33 -8.70 14.21 1.04
N PHE A 34 -7.62 13.48 1.34
CA PHE A 34 -6.26 14.00 1.34
C PHE A 34 -5.50 13.74 0.03
N LEU A 35 -6.11 13.07 -0.94
CA LEU A 35 -5.52 12.86 -2.25
C LEU A 35 -5.63 14.14 -3.09
N PHE A 36 -4.56 14.52 -3.78
CA PHE A 36 -4.56 15.63 -4.73
C PHE A 36 -3.66 15.33 -5.91
N GLU A 37 -3.86 16.05 -7.01
CA GLU A 37 -3.03 15.93 -8.21
C GLU A 37 -2.09 17.14 -8.31
N GLU A 38 -0.83 16.88 -8.61
CA GLU A 38 0.18 17.88 -8.88
C GLU A 38 1.10 17.37 -9.99
N SER A 39 1.21 18.15 -11.08
CA SER A 39 2.06 17.83 -12.24
C SER A 39 1.88 16.40 -12.80
N GLY A 40 0.63 15.91 -12.86
CA GLY A 40 0.29 14.58 -13.35
C GLY A 40 0.59 13.43 -12.38
N ARG A 41 0.93 13.73 -11.12
CA ARG A 41 1.14 12.74 -10.05
C ARG A 41 0.05 12.88 -8.99
N LEU A 42 -0.36 11.77 -8.39
CA LEU A 42 -1.30 11.79 -7.26
C LEU A 42 -0.55 11.71 -5.93
N LEU A 43 -0.65 12.78 -5.17
CA LEU A 43 0.07 13.01 -3.92
C LEU A 43 -0.88 13.05 -2.73
N CYS A 44 -0.33 12.90 -1.52
CA CYS A 44 -1.07 12.88 -0.26
C CYS A 44 -0.76 14.16 0.54
N LYS A 45 -1.78 14.96 0.86
CA LYS A 45 -1.63 16.21 1.62
C LYS A 45 -1.05 16.01 3.03
N ILE A 46 -1.27 14.84 3.61
CA ILE A 46 -0.80 14.46 4.95
C ILE A 46 0.31 13.41 4.87
N HIS A 47 1.18 13.47 3.85
CA HIS A 47 2.12 12.39 3.57
C HIS A 47 2.95 11.95 4.79
N GLU A 48 3.51 12.93 5.51
CA GLU A 48 4.30 12.73 6.73
C GLU A 48 3.47 12.16 7.90
N ASN A 49 2.18 12.49 7.95
CA ASN A 49 1.26 12.14 9.03
C ASN A 49 0.23 11.08 8.61
N LYS A 50 0.54 10.27 7.59
CA LYS A 50 -0.40 9.24 7.11
C LYS A 50 -0.80 8.29 8.24
N PRO A 51 -2.08 7.87 8.29
CA PRO A 51 -2.53 6.81 9.18
C PRO A 51 -1.73 5.53 8.97
N ASP A 52 -1.55 4.74 10.03
CA ASP A 52 -0.74 3.52 9.96
C ASP A 52 -1.28 2.51 8.95
N VAL A 53 -2.61 2.44 8.76
CA VAL A 53 -3.21 1.63 7.70
C VAL A 53 -2.68 1.99 6.30
N CYS A 54 -2.49 3.28 6.01
CA CYS A 54 -1.95 3.74 4.73
C CYS A 54 -0.44 3.47 4.61
N LYS A 55 0.32 3.50 5.70
CA LYS A 55 1.75 3.15 5.73
C LYS A 55 1.99 1.65 5.56
N THR A 56 1.09 0.86 6.12
CA THR A 56 1.17 -0.61 6.15
C THR A 56 0.62 -1.22 4.87
N TYR A 57 -0.26 -0.52 4.15
CA TYR A 57 -0.81 -0.99 2.88
C TYR A 57 0.23 -1.07 1.75
N PRO A 58 0.19 -2.11 0.90
CA PRO A 58 -0.45 -3.40 1.16
C PRO A 58 0.39 -4.16 2.19
N PHE A 59 -0.23 -4.80 3.19
CA PHE A 59 0.55 -5.55 4.19
C PHE A 59 0.77 -7.01 3.77
N ASN A 60 -0.06 -7.55 2.88
CA ASN A 60 0.13 -8.86 2.22
C ASN A 60 -0.44 -8.82 0.78
N GLU A 61 -0.31 -9.92 0.04
CA GLU A 61 -0.79 -10.05 -1.34
C GLU A 61 -2.30 -9.90 -1.49
N GLU A 62 -3.05 -10.32 -0.46
CA GLU A 62 -4.51 -10.31 -0.44
C GLU A 62 -5.08 -8.91 -0.24
N ASP A 63 -4.29 -8.00 0.35
CA ASP A 63 -4.64 -6.61 0.58
C ASP A 63 -4.59 -5.80 -0.74
N ILE A 64 -3.88 -6.28 -1.76
CA ILE A 64 -3.84 -5.61 -3.06
C ILE A 64 -5.23 -5.64 -3.71
N PHE A 65 -5.79 -4.47 -4.03
CA PHE A 65 -7.07 -4.40 -4.71
C PHE A 65 -7.01 -5.13 -6.06
N PRO A 66 -8.01 -5.98 -6.39
CA PRO A 66 -7.97 -6.77 -7.62
C PRO A 66 -7.72 -5.97 -8.90
N HIS A 67 -8.28 -4.75 -8.99
CA HIS A 67 -8.13 -3.86 -10.14
C HIS A 67 -6.78 -3.12 -10.20
N THR A 68 -5.98 -3.14 -9.13
CA THR A 68 -4.65 -2.52 -9.09
C THR A 68 -3.51 -3.55 -9.18
N LYS A 69 -3.81 -4.85 -9.10
CA LYS A 69 -2.81 -5.92 -9.01
C LYS A 69 -1.79 -5.92 -10.16
N ALA A 70 -2.20 -5.56 -11.37
CA ALA A 70 -1.32 -5.51 -12.53
C ALA A 70 -0.42 -4.27 -12.59
N THR A 71 -0.72 -3.23 -11.80
CA THR A 71 -0.07 -1.90 -11.90
C THR A 71 0.46 -1.39 -10.57
N CYS A 72 0.28 -2.13 -9.48
CA CYS A 72 0.84 -1.80 -8.17
C CYS A 72 2.36 -1.94 -8.21
N GLY A 73 3.08 -0.95 -7.67
CA GLY A 73 4.54 -1.05 -7.53
C GLY A 73 4.99 -1.98 -6.40
N TYR A 74 4.08 -2.31 -5.47
CA TYR A 74 4.36 -3.29 -4.43
C TYR A 74 4.11 -4.71 -4.93
N TYR A 75 5.01 -5.61 -4.56
CA TYR A 75 4.90 -7.05 -4.77
C TYR A 75 5.47 -7.80 -3.57
N PHE A 76 5.26 -9.11 -3.52
CA PHE A 76 5.64 -9.95 -2.40
C PHE A 76 6.49 -11.13 -2.88
N VAL A 77 7.57 -11.40 -2.15
CA VAL A 77 8.46 -12.54 -2.40
C VAL A 77 8.14 -13.71 -1.47
N GLU A 78 8.70 -14.88 -1.77
CA GLU A 78 8.63 -16.03 -0.88
C GLU A 78 9.45 -15.81 0.41
N ASP A 79 9.09 -16.50 1.49
CA ASP A 79 9.76 -16.36 2.79
C ASP A 79 11.27 -16.66 2.74
N LYS A 80 11.70 -17.55 1.84
CA LYS A 80 13.11 -17.92 1.65
C LYS A 80 13.95 -16.78 1.05
N ASP A 81 13.29 -15.86 0.33
CA ASP A 81 13.90 -14.71 -0.35
C ASP A 81 13.71 -13.41 0.48
N ALA A 82 13.00 -13.51 1.60
CA ALA A 82 12.77 -12.42 2.52
C ALA A 82 13.97 -12.26 3.47
N ALA A 83 14.90 -11.38 3.08
CA ALA A 83 16.07 -10.97 3.87
C ALA A 83 15.70 -10.39 5.24
#